data_AF-A0A1H7D6U4-F1
#
_entry.id   AF-A0A1H7D6U4-F1
#
_cell.length_a   1.000
_cell.length_b   1.000
_cell.length_c   1.000
_cell.angle_alpha   90.00
_cell.angle_beta   90.00
_cell.angle_gamma   90.00
#
_symmetry.space_group_name_H-M   'P 1'
#
loop_
_entity.id
_entity.type
_entity.pdbx_description
1 polymer ?
#
loop_
_entity_poly.entity_id
_entity_poly.type
_entity_poly.pdbx_seq_one_letter_code
_entity_poly.pdbx_strand_id
1 'polypeptide(L)' 'MTEDMLTTVFGWMAVLNIAFLGITTLMIVVLRDRIAEIHGRMFEMEPAEVRKAYFRYLANYKILTLVFCLMPWIALKLA' A
#
# COMPACT_ATOMS: atom_id res chain seq x y z
N MET A 1 1.68 -7.18 27.64
CA MET A 1 1.15 -6.02 26.88
C MET A 1 -0.31 -5.88 27.22
N THR A 2 -0.81 -4.66 27.43
CA THR A 2 -2.25 -4.44 27.54
C THR A 2 -2.89 -4.54 26.15
N GLU A 3 -4.09 -5.10 26.08
CA GLU A 3 -4.90 -5.19 24.85
C GLU A 3 -5.09 -3.81 24.19
N ASP A 4 -5.27 -2.76 25.00
CA ASP A 4 -5.34 -1.37 24.57
C ASP A 4 -4.10 -0.91 23.78
N MET A 5 -2.91 -1.33 24.22
CA MET A 5 -1.66 -0.99 23.55
C MET A 5 -1.60 -1.65 22.16
N LEU A 6 -1.97 -2.93 22.06
CA LEU A 6 -2.02 -3.64 20.79
C LEU A 6 -3.06 -3.04 19.85
N THR A 7 -4.24 -2.72 20.37
CA THR A 7 -5.31 -2.06 19.60
C THR A 7 -4.84 -0.72 19.04
N THR A 8 -4.11 0.06 19.85
CA THR A 8 -3.56 1.35 19.42
C THR A 8 -2.50 1.18 18.34
N VAL A 9 -1.57 0.24 18.50
CA VAL A 9 -0.49 -0.02 17.54
C VAL A 9 -1.06 -0.49 16.20
N PHE A 10 -1.90 -1.53 16.19
CA PHE A 10 -2.49 -2.03 14.94
C PHE A 10 -3.42 -1.01 14.29
N GLY A 11 -4.11 -0.16 15.07
CA GLY A 11 -4.92 0.93 14.56
C GLY A 11 -4.09 1.95 13.77
N TRP A 12 -2.99 2.43 14.35
CA TRP A 12 -2.09 3.33 13.63
C TRP A 12 -1.38 2.67 12.45
N MET A 13 -1.01 1.39 12.56
CA MET A 13 -0.47 0.64 11.43
C MET A 13 -1.48 0.58 10.28
N ALA A 14 -2.76 0.32 10.55
CA ALA A 14 -3.80 0.30 9.53
C ALA A 14 -3.99 1.68 8.89
N VAL A 15 -4.12 2.75 9.68
CA VAL A 15 -4.30 4.12 9.18
C VAL A 15 -3.14 4.53 8.27
N LEU A 16 -1.89 4.35 8.72
CA LEU A 16 -0.71 4.79 7.96
C LEU A 16 -0.54 4.00 6.67
N ASN A 17 -0.69 2.67 6.69
CA ASN A 17 -0.52 1.84 5.49
C ASN A 17 -1.67 2.04 4.50
N ILE A 18 -2.91 2.22 4.96
CA ILE A 18 -4.06 2.54 4.08
C ILE A 18 -3.89 3.92 3.44
N ALA A 19 -3.47 4.93 4.22
CA ALA A 19 -3.23 6.27 3.70
C ALA A 19 -2.12 6.28 2.65
N PHE A 20 -1.00 5.59 2.93
CA PHE A 20 0.10 5.46 1.99
C PHE A 20 -0.30 4.70 0.71
N LEU A 21 -1.05 3.59 0.84
CA LEU A 21 -1.61 2.87 -0.30
C LEU A 21 -2.53 3.77 -1.14
N GLY A 22 -3.36 4.58 -0.49
CA GLY A 22 -4.25 5.53 -1.16
C GLY A 22 -3.49 6.61 -1.93
N ILE A 23 -2.49 7.24 -1.30
CA ILE A 23 -1.64 8.27 -1.92
C ILE A 23 -0.87 7.68 -3.10
N THR A 24 -0.21 6.53 -2.94
CA THR A 24 0.54 5.88 -4.02
C THR A 24 -0.36 5.45 -5.18
N THR A 25 -1.54 4.90 -4.89
CA THR A 25 -2.54 4.58 -5.92
C THR A 25 -2.94 5.83 -6.69
N LEU A 26 -3.25 6.93 -5.99
CA LEU A 26 -3.63 8.19 -6.62
C LEU A 26 -2.51 8.73 -7.52
N MET A 27 -1.27 8.76 -7.03
CA MET A 27 -0.12 9.22 -7.82
C MET A 27 0.07 8.36 -9.08
N ILE A 28 -0.02 7.03 -8.98
CA ILE A 28 0.16 6.12 -10.11
C ILE A 28 -0.97 6.29 -11.14
N VAL A 29 -2.21 6.48 -10.69
CA VAL A 29 -3.37 6.65 -11.59
C VAL A 29 -3.36 8.03 -12.27
N VAL A 30 -3.05 9.10 -11.54
CA VAL A 30 -3.07 10.47 -12.06
C VAL A 30 -1.86 10.76 -12.96
N LEU A 31 -0.67 10.32 -12.56
CA LEU A 31 0.56 10.59 -13.31
C LEU A 31 0.81 9.56 -14.42
N ARG A 32 0.27 8.34 -14.27
CA ARG A 32 0.27 7.20 -15.21
C ARG A 32 1.48 7.14 -16.14
N ASP A 33 1.37 7.75 -17.32
CA ASP A 33 2.38 7.63 -18.37
C ASP A 33 3.65 8.41 -18.05
N ARG A 34 3.54 9.59 -17.41
CA ARG A 34 4.71 10.39 -17.00
C ARG A 34 5.59 9.64 -16.00
N ILE A 35 4.98 9.04 -14.98
CA ILE A 35 5.73 8.34 -13.94
C ILE A 35 6.30 7.02 -14.47
N ALA A 36 5.58 6.34 -15.37
CA ALA A 36 6.05 5.13 -16.04
C ALA A 36 7.24 5.40 -16.98
N GLU A 37 7.26 6.52 -17.70
CA GLU A 37 8.40 6.93 -18.52
C GLU A 37 9.63 7.27 -17.67
N ILE A 38 9.45 8.01 -16.56
CA ILE A 38 10.55 8.37 -15.66
C ILE A 38 11.18 7.11 -15.08
N HIS A 39 10.39 6.20 -14.51
CA HIS A 39 10.90 4.95 -13.95
C HIS A 39 11.40 4.00 -15.03
N GLY A 40 10.78 3.99 -16.22
CA GLY A 40 11.25 3.22 -17.36
C GLY A 40 12.67 3.60 -17.77
N ARG A 41 12.98 4.90 -17.84
CA ARG A 41 14.33 5.38 -18.11
C ARG A 41 15.31 5.09 -16.97
N MET A 42 14.89 5.19 -15.71
CA MET A 42 15.76 4.92 -14.55
C MET A 42 16.18 3.45 -14.44
N PHE A 43 15.33 2.52 -14.88
CA PHE A 43 15.52 1.08 -14.71
C PHE A 43 15.66 0.31 -16.03
N GLU A 44 15.81 1.02 -17.15
CA GLU A 44 15.89 0.43 -18.50
C GLU A 44 14.71 -0.51 -18.82
N MET A 45 13.50 -0.10 -18.43
CA MET A 45 12.26 -0.84 -18.62
C MET A 45 11.33 -0.15 -19.61
N GLU A 46 10.61 -0.94 -20.40
CA GLU A 46 9.50 -0.41 -21.20
C GLU A 46 8.39 0.14 -20.28
N PRO A 47 7.76 1.28 -20.62
CA PRO A 47 6.69 1.86 -19.81
C PRO A 47 5.52 0.89 -19.54
N ALA A 48 5.24 -0.04 -20.44
CA ALA A 48 4.23 -1.07 -20.24
C ALA A 48 4.58 -2.04 -19.11
N GLU A 49 5.85 -2.44 -19.00
CA GLU A 49 6.35 -3.30 -17.93
C GLU A 49 6.33 -2.57 -16.59
N VAL A 50 6.67 -1.28 -16.57
CA VAL A 50 6.57 -0.43 -15.37
C VAL A 50 5.12 -0.36 -14.86
N ARG A 51 4.13 -0.17 -15.75
CA ARG A 51 2.71 -0.17 -15.36
C ARG A 51 2.25 -1.51 -14.79
N LYS A 52 2.69 -2.63 -15.37
CA LYS A 52 2.41 -3.96 -14.82
C LYS A 52 3.05 -4.14 -13.43
N ALA A 53 4.28 -3.67 -13.26
CA ALA A 53 4.98 -3.71 -11.98
C ALA A 53 4.25 -2.88 -10.91
N TYR A 54 3.73 -1.70 -11.26
CA TYR A 54 2.91 -0.90 -10.35
C TYR A 54 1.62 -1.58 -9.94
N PHE A 55 0.90 -2.23 -10.87
CA PHE A 55 -0.29 -3.00 -10.51
C PHE A 55 0.05 -4.11 -9.50
N ARG A 56 1.13 -4.86 -9.75
CA ARG A 56 1.59 -5.91 -8.83
C ARG A 56 2.03 -5.35 -7.48
N TYR A 57 2.75 -4.24 -7.47
CA TYR A 57 3.14 -3.52 -6.25
C TYR A 57 1.92 -3.11 -5.42
N LEU A 58 0.93 -2.44 -6.03
CA LEU A 58 -0.29 -2.01 -5.35
C LEU A 58 -1.10 -3.21 -4.83
N ALA A 59 -1.22 -4.28 -5.62
CA ALA A 59 -1.91 -5.49 -5.20
C ALA A 59 -1.24 -6.15 -3.98
N ASN A 60 0.09 -6.32 -4.01
CA ASN A 60 0.84 -6.92 -2.91
C ASN A 60 0.81 -6.05 -1.66
N TYR A 61 1.05 -4.74 -1.79
CA TYR A 61 1.04 -3.83 -0.66
C TYR A 61 -0.36 -3.75 -0.01
N LYS A 62 -1.43 -3.81 -0.82
CA LYS A 62 -2.81 -3.93 -0.34
C LYS A 62 -3.03 -5.22 0.46
N ILE A 63 -2.57 -6.38 -0.04
CA ILE A 63 -2.69 -7.66 0.71
C ILE A 63 -1.97 -7.56 2.05
N LEU A 64 -0.73 -7.06 2.05
CA LEU A 64 0.06 -6.90 3.29
C LEU A 64 -0.65 -5.96 4.29
N THR A 65 -1.17 -4.84 3.81
CA THR A 65 -1.92 -3.87 4.63
C THR A 65 -3.16 -4.52 5.26
N LEU A 66 -3.94 -5.26 4.46
CA LEU A 66 -5.15 -5.90 4.95
C LEU A 66 -4.81 -6.99 5.98
N VAL A 67 -3.91 -7.91 5.65
CA VAL A 67 -3.62 -9.09 6.47
C VAL A 67 -2.87 -8.75 7.75
N PHE A 68 -1.88 -7.85 7.69
CA PHE A 68 -0.98 -7.60 8.82
C PHE A 68 -1.29 -6.33 9.63
N CYS A 69 -2.15 -5.45 9.11
CA CYS A 69 -2.50 -4.21 9.82
C CYS A 69 -3.99 -4.15 10.15
N LEU A 70 -4.85 -4.24 9.12
CA LEU A 70 -6.29 -4.04 9.31
C LEU A 70 -6.96 -5.22 10.02
N MET A 71 -6.71 -6.46 9.57
CA MET A 71 -7.35 -7.65 10.16
C MET A 71 -7.03 -7.83 11.64
N PRO A 72 -5.78 -7.68 12.11
CA PRO A 72 -5.48 -7.74 13.55
C PRO A 72 -6.17 -6.63 14.35
N TRP A 73 -6.24 -5.41 13.81
CA TRP A 73 -6.95 -4.31 14.48
C TRP A 73 -8.45 -4.59 14.60
N ILE A 74 -9.09 -5.08 13.53
CA ILE A 74 -10.51 -5.46 13.56
C ILE A 74 -10.74 -6.59 14.56
N ALA A 75 -9.88 -7.61 14.58
CA ALA A 75 -10.00 -8.71 15.53
C ALA A 75 -9.98 -8.22 16.98
N LEU A 76 -9.06 -7.29 17.33
CA LEU A 76 -8.99 -6.70 18.68
C LEU A 76 -10.21 -5.83 19.01
N LYS A 77 -10.78 -5.13 18.02
CA LYS A 77 -11.98 -4.30 18.22
C LYS A 77 -13.27 -5.09 18.40
N LEU A 78 -13.28 -6.35 17.98
CA LEU A 78 -14.43 -7.26 18.03
C LEU A 78 -14.39 -8.26 19.21
N ALA A 79 -13.22 -8.42 19.83
CA ALA A 79 -13.05 -9.19 21.06
C ALA A 79 -13.70 -8.48 22.25
#